data_AF-X0XR32-F1
#
_entry.id   AF-X0XR32-F1
#
_cell.length_a   1.000
_cell.length_b   1.000
_cell.length_c   1.000
_cell.angle_alpha   90.00
_cell.angle_beta   90.00
_cell.angle_gamma   90.00
#
_symmetry.space_group_name_H-M   'P 1'
#
loop_
_entity.id
_entity.type
_entity.pdbx_description
1 polymer ?
#
loop_
_entity_poly.entity_id
_entity_poly.type
_entity_poly.pdbx_seq_one_letter_code
_entity_poly.pdbx_strand_id
1 'polypeptide(L)'
;MKSDSGMNKQFFLGKKALIMGLGRFGGGIDTAKFLHTIGAKIVITDLASEENLSESLEQLKQYHDIGYHLGSHREEDFENSDIIVVNPAVPNDNKFLDIARKHNRFITSQINIFFELCPAKIIGITGSNGKST
;
A
#
# COMPACT_ATOMS: atom_id res chain seq x y z
N MET A 1 27.06 5.15 2.34
CA MET A 1 26.40 4.48 3.48
C MET A 1 24.94 4.27 3.12
N LYS A 2 24.51 3.03 2.84
CA LYS A 2 23.07 2.73 2.88
C LYS A 2 22.68 2.78 4.36
N SER A 3 21.76 3.65 4.73
CA SER A 3 21.17 3.62 6.06
C SER A 3 20.41 2.30 6.21
N ASP A 4 20.65 1.56 7.30
CA ASP A 4 19.92 0.36 7.69
C ASP A 4 18.46 0.68 8.07
N SER A 5 17.66 1.16 7.11
CA SER A 5 16.20 1.07 7.23
C SER A 5 15.78 -0.32 6.78
N GLY A 6 16.25 -1.37 7.48
CA GLY A 6 16.13 -2.78 7.10
C GLY A 6 14.68 -3.27 7.14
N MET A 7 13.87 -2.85 6.19
CA MET A 7 12.55 -3.41 5.96
C MET A 7 12.73 -4.84 5.49
N ASN A 8 12.28 -5.78 6.30
CA ASN A 8 12.27 -7.21 5.98
C ASN A 8 10.83 -7.74 6.17
N LYS A 9 10.57 -9.01 5.84
CA LYS A 9 9.22 -9.58 6.03
C LYS A 9 8.75 -9.49 7.49
N GLN A 10 9.65 -9.70 8.46
CA GLN A 10 9.33 -9.62 9.88
C GLN A 10 8.85 -8.23 10.31
N PHE A 11 9.27 -7.17 9.62
CA PHE A 11 8.83 -5.80 9.89
C PHE A 11 7.31 -5.63 9.79
N PHE A 12 6.63 -6.41 8.95
CA PHE A 12 5.18 -6.27 8.71
C PHE A 12 4.32 -7.19 9.58
N LEU A 13 4.90 -8.24 10.18
CA LEU A 13 4.15 -9.24 10.93
C LEU A 13 3.38 -8.61 12.09
N GLY A 14 2.06 -8.80 12.13
CA GLY A 14 1.17 -8.31 13.17
C GLY A 14 0.88 -6.80 13.14
N LYS A 15 1.56 -6.03 12.28
CA LYS A 15 1.35 -4.59 12.14
C LYS A 15 0.07 -4.28 11.37
N LYS A 16 -0.56 -3.16 11.72
CA LYS A 16 -1.69 -2.61 10.97
C LYS A 16 -1.17 -1.83 9.76
N ALA A 17 -1.44 -2.35 8.57
CA ALA A 17 -1.08 -1.72 7.31
C ALA A 17 -2.33 -1.12 6.65
N LEU A 18 -2.31 0.19 6.42
CA LEU A 18 -3.28 0.89 5.59
C LEU A 18 -2.79 0.90 4.15
N ILE A 19 -3.62 0.44 3.22
CA ILE A 19 -3.39 0.59 1.79
C ILE A 19 -4.29 1.72 1.30
N MET A 20 -3.67 2.82 0.85
CA MET A 20 -4.36 3.98 0.30
C MET A 20 -4.44 3.85 -1.22
N GLY A 21 -5.63 3.52 -1.70
CA GLY A 21 -5.94 3.25 -3.09
C GLY A 21 -5.80 1.77 -3.41
N LEU A 22 -6.94 1.06 -3.49
CA LEU A 22 -7.01 -0.27 -4.06
C LEU A 22 -6.78 -0.19 -5.58
N GLY A 23 -7.42 0.81 -6.20
CA GLY A 23 -7.41 1.03 -7.63
C GLY A 23 -8.08 -0.08 -8.42
N ARG A 24 -8.17 0.13 -9.75
CA ARG A 24 -8.70 -0.85 -10.71
C ARG A 24 -7.60 -1.68 -11.40
N PHE A 25 -6.34 -1.23 -11.31
CA PHE A 25 -5.21 -1.74 -12.09
C PHE A 25 -4.21 -2.59 -11.28
N GLY A 26 -4.68 -3.30 -10.24
CA GLY A 26 -3.94 -4.38 -9.59
C GLY A 26 -2.91 -4.00 -8.51
N GLY A 27 -2.29 -2.81 -8.57
CA GLY A 27 -1.22 -2.44 -7.62
C GLY A 27 -1.61 -2.54 -6.13
N GLY A 28 -2.80 -2.04 -5.77
CA GLY A 28 -3.33 -2.16 -4.40
C GLY A 28 -3.72 -3.60 -4.04
N ILE A 29 -4.25 -4.36 -5.00
CA ILE A 29 -4.63 -5.77 -4.83
C ILE A 29 -3.39 -6.61 -4.50
N ASP A 30 -2.33 -6.49 -5.30
CA ASP A 30 -1.11 -7.28 -5.11
C ASP A 30 -0.39 -6.91 -3.82
N THR A 31 -0.44 -5.63 -3.44
CA THR A 31 0.03 -5.17 -2.14
C THR A 31 -0.75 -5.83 -1.00
N ALA A 32 -2.08 -5.86 -1.08
CA ALA A 32 -2.94 -6.49 -0.08
C ALA A 32 -2.65 -7.99 0.04
N LYS A 33 -2.60 -8.71 -1.09
CA LYS A 33 -2.24 -10.14 -1.14
C LYS A 33 -0.91 -10.39 -0.46
N PHE A 34 0.11 -9.62 -0.84
CA PHE A 34 1.46 -9.76 -0.29
C PHE A 34 1.50 -9.53 1.23
N LEU A 35 0.94 -8.43 1.71
CA LEU A 35 0.94 -8.11 3.13
C LEU A 35 0.16 -9.13 3.96
N HIS A 36 -0.93 -9.68 3.40
CA HIS A 36 -1.70 -10.74 4.03
C HIS A 36 -0.85 -12.01 4.19
N THR A 37 -0.09 -12.39 3.15
CA THR A 37 0.80 -13.57 3.24
C THR A 37 1.90 -13.43 4.29
N ILE A 38 2.28 -12.20 4.65
CA ILE A 38 3.29 -11.89 5.68
C ILE A 38 2.66 -11.78 7.08
N GLY A 39 1.32 -11.80 7.19
CA GLY A 39 0.60 -11.74 8.46
C GLY A 39 0.44 -10.31 9.00
N ALA A 40 0.42 -9.31 8.12
CA ALA A 40 -0.01 -7.96 8.48
C ALA A 40 -1.55 -7.90 8.62
N LYS A 41 -2.05 -6.99 9.46
CA LYS A 41 -3.49 -6.69 9.57
C LYS A 41 -3.82 -5.57 8.58
N ILE A 42 -4.72 -5.82 7.64
CA ILE A 42 -4.92 -4.92 6.50
C ILE A 42 -6.19 -4.11 6.66
N VAL A 43 -6.07 -2.80 6.41
CA VAL A 43 -7.20 -1.93 6.09
C VAL A 43 -6.95 -1.32 4.71
N ILE A 44 -7.97 -1.31 3.87
CA ILE A 44 -7.94 -0.72 2.54
C ILE A 44 -8.86 0.50 2.53
N THR A 45 -8.36 1.63 2.07
CA THR A 45 -9.16 2.83 1.87
C THR A 45 -9.06 3.35 0.44
N ASP A 46 -10.19 3.73 -0.14
CA ASP A 46 -10.28 4.22 -1.51
C ASP A 46 -11.42 5.25 -1.64
N LEU A 47 -11.26 6.22 -2.54
CA LEU A 47 -12.31 7.19 -2.88
C LEU A 47 -13.37 6.56 -3.79
N ALA A 48 -13.03 5.52 -4.55
CA ALA A 48 -14.00 4.77 -5.32
C ALA A 48 -14.94 3.99 -4.41
N SER A 49 -16.22 3.90 -4.81
CA SER A 49 -17.22 3.10 -4.11
C SER A 49 -17.00 1.61 -4.30
N GLU A 50 -17.69 0.80 -3.51
CA GLU A 50 -17.67 -0.65 -3.59
C GLU A 50 -18.06 -1.16 -4.99
N GLU A 51 -19.10 -0.59 -5.60
CA GLU A 51 -19.57 -0.98 -6.93
C GLU A 51 -18.48 -0.76 -8.00
N ASN A 52 -17.77 0.37 -7.87
CA ASN A 52 -16.68 0.77 -8.77
C ASN A 52 -15.40 -0.07 -8.60
N LEU A 53 -15.30 -0.84 -7.52
CA LEU A 53 -14.17 -1.69 -7.15
C LEU A 53 -14.52 -3.18 -7.10
N SER A 54 -15.74 -3.55 -7.51
CA SER A 54 -16.27 -4.92 -7.43
C SER A 54 -15.32 -6.00 -7.96
N GLU A 55 -14.70 -5.78 -9.13
CA GLU A 55 -13.70 -6.70 -9.71
C GLU A 55 -12.45 -6.83 -8.83
N SER A 56 -11.96 -5.73 -8.23
CA SER A 56 -10.81 -5.74 -7.34
C SER A 56 -11.14 -6.46 -6.02
N LEU A 57 -12.35 -6.25 -5.50
CA LEU A 57 -12.83 -6.86 -4.26
C LEU A 57 -13.06 -8.37 -4.43
N GLU A 58 -13.59 -8.82 -5.56
CA GLU A 58 -13.77 -10.25 -5.84
C GLU A 58 -12.43 -11.00 -5.82
N GLN A 59 -11.35 -10.38 -6.29
CA GLN A 59 -10.01 -10.97 -6.20
C GLN A 59 -9.47 -11.11 -4.77
N LEU A 60 -9.97 -10.28 -3.85
CA LEU A 60 -9.56 -10.28 -2.44
C LEU A 60 -10.50 -11.10 -1.54
N LYS A 61 -11.63 -11.58 -2.06
CA LYS A 61 -12.67 -12.28 -1.30
C LYS A 61 -12.22 -13.56 -0.59
N GLN A 62 -11.19 -14.22 -1.12
CA GLN A 62 -10.59 -15.41 -0.51
C GLN A 62 -9.68 -15.08 0.70
N TYR A 63 -9.33 -13.81 0.89
CA TYR A 63 -8.50 -13.35 1.99
C TYR A 63 -9.41 -12.84 3.11
N HIS A 64 -9.25 -13.41 4.30
CA HIS A 64 -10.04 -13.04 5.46
C HIS A 64 -9.41 -11.84 6.18
N ASP A 65 -10.17 -11.22 7.10
CA ASP A 65 -9.67 -10.18 8.00
C ASP A 65 -9.07 -8.93 7.32
N ILE A 66 -9.52 -8.63 6.08
CA ILE A 66 -9.24 -7.36 5.42
C ILE A 66 -10.39 -6.39 5.72
N GLY A 67 -10.07 -5.25 6.34
CA GLY A 67 -11.01 -4.15 6.53
C GLY A 67 -11.09 -3.25 5.29
N TYR A 68 -12.28 -2.74 4.98
CA TYR A 68 -12.52 -1.86 3.82
C TYR A 68 -13.25 -0.59 4.23
N HIS A 69 -12.72 0.57 3.84
CA HIS A 69 -13.36 1.88 3.95
C HIS A 69 -13.36 2.55 2.57
N LEU A 70 -14.45 2.36 1.84
CA LEU A 70 -14.59 2.75 0.43
C LEU A 70 -15.50 3.98 0.28
N GLY A 71 -15.38 4.68 -0.85
CA GLY A 71 -16.10 5.92 -1.14
C GLY A 71 -15.58 7.16 -0.38
N SER A 72 -14.63 6.97 0.54
CA SER A 72 -14.03 8.04 1.34
C SER A 72 -12.79 7.55 2.08
N HIS A 73 -11.99 8.51 2.55
CA HIS A 73 -10.88 8.29 3.46
C HIS A 73 -11.25 8.77 4.87
N ARG A 74 -10.91 8.00 5.89
CA ARG A 74 -11.11 8.35 7.30
C ARG A 74 -9.78 8.73 7.92
N GLU A 75 -9.71 9.87 8.60
CA GLU A 75 -8.47 10.35 9.23
C GLU A 75 -7.93 9.33 10.24
N GLU A 76 -8.83 8.70 11.02
CA GLU A 76 -8.52 7.64 11.98
C GLU A 76 -7.74 6.46 11.37
N ASP A 77 -7.91 6.12 10.10
CA ASP A 77 -7.15 5.04 9.48
C ASP A 77 -5.67 5.39 9.35
N PHE A 78 -5.37 6.65 9.01
CA PHE A 78 -4.02 7.17 8.87
C PHE A 78 -3.38 7.44 10.23
N GLU A 79 -4.20 7.77 11.23
CA GLU A 79 -3.73 7.95 12.60
C GLU A 79 -3.42 6.62 13.28
N ASN A 80 -4.21 5.57 13.05
CA ASN A 80 -4.13 4.34 13.84
C ASN A 80 -3.36 3.20 13.17
N SER A 81 -2.84 3.38 11.96
CA SER A 81 -2.07 2.35 11.25
C SER A 81 -0.57 2.53 11.46
N ASP A 82 0.16 1.43 11.59
CA ASP A 82 1.62 1.46 11.76
C ASP A 82 2.33 1.84 10.45
N ILE A 83 1.77 1.36 9.33
CA ILE A 83 2.33 1.48 7.99
C ILE A 83 1.25 1.99 7.05
N ILE A 84 1.59 2.98 6.22
CA ILE A 84 0.75 3.47 5.14
C ILE A 84 1.42 3.12 3.81
N VAL A 85 0.79 2.27 3.01
CA VAL A 85 1.22 1.97 1.64
C VAL A 85 0.41 2.81 0.68
N VAL A 86 1.04 3.81 0.10
CA VAL A 86 0.39 4.79 -0.77
C VAL A 86 0.62 4.46 -2.25
N ASN A 87 -0.45 4.56 -3.04
CA ASN A 87 -0.35 4.50 -4.50
C ASN A 87 0.45 5.70 -5.04
N PRO A 88 1.44 5.52 -5.94
CA PRO A 88 2.25 6.60 -6.50
C PRO A 88 1.46 7.76 -7.16
N ALA A 89 0.22 7.53 -7.57
CA ALA A 89 -0.63 8.58 -8.13
C ALA A 89 -1.14 9.60 -7.09
N VAL A 90 -1.01 9.31 -5.79
CA VAL A 90 -1.42 10.22 -4.72
C VAL A 90 -0.37 11.33 -4.55
N PRO A 91 -0.76 12.61 -4.58
CA PRO A 91 0.16 13.72 -4.34
C PRO A 91 0.82 13.68 -2.96
N ASN A 92 2.08 14.10 -2.86
CA ASN A 92 2.82 14.09 -1.59
C ASN A 92 2.26 15.07 -0.55
N ASP A 93 1.59 16.13 -0.98
CA ASP A 93 0.91 17.15 -0.17
C ASP A 93 -0.54 16.76 0.18
N ASN A 94 -0.91 15.49 0.00
CA ASN A 94 -2.21 14.98 0.39
C ASN A 94 -2.41 15.08 1.92
N LYS A 95 -3.53 15.69 2.34
CA LYS A 95 -3.86 15.92 3.76
C LYS A 95 -3.79 14.67 4.65
N PHE A 96 -4.13 13.48 4.11
CA PHE A 96 -4.10 12.24 4.87
C PHE A 96 -2.68 11.74 5.12
N LEU A 97 -1.76 12.01 4.18
CA LEU A 97 -0.34 11.74 4.37
C LEU A 97 0.26 12.68 5.42
N ASP A 98 -0.21 13.94 5.51
CA ASP A 98 0.22 14.85 6.57
C ASP A 98 -0.23 14.37 7.95
N ILE A 99 -1.44 13.81 8.08
CA ILE A 99 -1.92 13.18 9.31
C ILE A 99 -1.00 12.00 9.68
N ALA A 100 -0.74 11.10 8.72
CA ALA A 100 0.18 9.98 8.94
C ALA A 100 1.58 10.45 9.41
N ARG A 101 2.13 11.52 8.79
CA ARG A 101 3.41 12.11 9.22
C ARG A 101 3.35 12.67 10.63
N LYS A 102 2.31 13.43 10.98
CA LYS A 102 2.11 13.98 12.33
C LYS A 102 2.07 12.91 13.40
N HIS A 103 1.50 11.75 13.08
CA HIS A 103 1.43 10.60 13.98
C HIS A 103 2.64 9.64 13.87
N ASN A 104 3.70 10.04 13.16
CA ASN A 104 4.92 9.26 12.96
C ASN A 104 4.68 7.88 12.34
N ARG A 105 3.73 7.78 11.40
CA ARG A 105 3.43 6.53 10.70
C ARG A 105 4.43 6.29 9.59
N PHE A 106 4.75 5.03 9.35
CA PHE A 106 5.72 4.67 8.33
C PHE A 106 5.05 4.71 6.95
N ILE A 107 5.37 5.72 6.14
CA ILE A 107 4.80 5.88 4.80
C ILE A 107 5.75 5.23 3.78
N THR A 108 5.20 4.36 2.93
CA THR A 108 5.93 3.67 1.86
C THR A 108 5.02 3.44 0.65
N SER A 109 5.52 2.80 -0.39
CA SER A 109 4.79 2.42 -1.60
C SER A 109 5.06 0.97 -1.96
N GLN A 110 4.23 0.38 -2.81
CA GLN A 110 4.44 -0.97 -3.33
C GLN A 110 5.84 -1.13 -3.96
N ILE A 111 6.29 -0.13 -4.73
CA ILE A 111 7.59 -0.17 -5.40
C ILE A 111 8.75 -0.09 -4.40
N ASN A 112 8.63 0.70 -3.33
CA ASN A 112 9.64 0.73 -2.27
C ASN A 112 9.70 -0.60 -1.51
N ILE A 113 8.54 -1.19 -1.18
CA ILE A 113 8.48 -2.53 -0.57
C ILE A 113 9.20 -3.55 -1.47
N PHE A 114 8.97 -3.50 -2.78
CA PHE A 114 9.68 -4.35 -3.73
C PHE A 114 11.20 -4.12 -3.71
N PHE A 115 11.67 -2.87 -3.75
CA PHE A 115 13.09 -2.57 -3.73
C PHE A 115 13.80 -3.01 -2.44
N GLU A 116 13.14 -2.92 -1.29
CA GLU A 116 13.70 -3.34 -0.01
C GLU A 116 13.74 -4.87 0.14
N LEU A 117 12.75 -5.58 -0.43
CA LEU A 117 12.58 -7.02 -0.21
C LEU A 117 13.09 -7.90 -1.35
N CYS A 118 13.39 -7.32 -2.53
CA CYS A 118 13.87 -8.08 -3.68
C CYS A 118 15.31 -8.57 -3.44
N PRO A 119 15.55 -9.89 -3.38
CA PRO A 119 16.90 -10.42 -3.14
C PRO A 119 17.78 -10.39 -4.40
N ALA A 120 17.19 -10.08 -5.56
CA ALA A 120 17.84 -10.14 -6.86
C ALA A 120 18.30 -8.76 -7.33
N LYS A 121 19.16 -8.75 -8.36
CA LYS A 121 19.57 -7.51 -9.02
C LYS A 121 18.38 -6.84 -9.68
N ILE A 122 18.20 -5.55 -9.38
CA ILE A 122 17.13 -4.72 -9.94
C ILE A 122 17.70 -3.85 -11.07
N ILE A 123 16.99 -3.79 -12.20
CA ILE A 123 17.27 -2.89 -13.32
C ILE A 123 16.02 -2.03 -13.53
N GLY A 124 16.14 -0.71 -13.35
CA GLY A 124 15.06 0.23 -13.57
C GLY A 124 15.13 0.84 -14.98
N ILE A 125 14.04 0.72 -15.74
CA ILE A 125 13.87 1.38 -17.04
C ILE A 125 12.79 2.46 -16.87
N THR A 126 13.14 3.72 -17.13
CA THR A 126 12.22 4.87 -17.01
C THR A 126 12.31 5.73 -18.28
N GLY A 127 11.26 6.52 -18.53
CA GLY A 127 11.16 7.38 -19.72
C GLY A 127 9.70 7.69 -20.05
N SER A 128 9.43 8.81 -20.73
CA SER A 128 8.05 9.19 -21.05
C SER A 128 7.41 8.25 -22.07
N ASN A 129 8.14 7.80 -23.09
CA ASN A 129 7.67 6.89 -24.15
C ASN A 129 8.65 5.72 -24.38
N GLY A 130 8.18 4.60 -24.92
CA GLY A 130 9.05 3.48 -25.37
C GLY A 130 9.54 2.49 -24.31
N LYS A 131 8.92 2.46 -23.11
CA LYS A 131 9.33 1.56 -22.01
C LYS A 131 8.95 0.08 -22.22
N SER A 132 7.94 -0.18 -23.05
CA SER A 132 7.33 -1.51 -23.23
C SER A 132 7.70 -2.17 -24.55
N THR A 133 8.60 -1.55 -25.33
CA THR A 133 9.01 -1.97 -26.68
C THR A 133 10.40 -2.56 -26.64
#